data_AF-A0A5C7PXZ6-F1
#
_entry.id   AF-A0A5C7PXZ6-F1
#
_cell.length_a   1.000
_cell.length_b   1.000
_cell.length_c   1.000
_cell.angle_alpha   90.00
_cell.angle_beta   90.00
_cell.angle_gamma   90.00
#
_symmetry.space_group_name_H-M   'P 1'
#
loop_
_entity.id
_entity.type
_entity.pdbx_description
1 polymer ?
#
loop_
_entity_poly.entity_id
_entity_poly.type
_entity_poly.pdbx_seq_one_letter_code
_entity_poly.pdbx_strand_id
1 'polypeptide(L)'
;MTDETLTMLADAAASFAKPDTARVRAVRGSADGFDRAVWKQMADLGWYAIVVPESADGLGLGLTAGATIASKLGYAAFPEPFVSAGLMTPWCLARAGARAAPLLAAVTG
;
A
#
# COMPACT_ATOMS: atom_id res chain seq x y z
N MET A 1 -6.61 -1.10 -17.56
CA MET A 1 -6.85 -1.95 -16.36
C MET A 1 -8.26 -2.49 -16.45
N THR A 2 -8.43 -3.80 -16.25
CA THR A 2 -9.73 -4.48 -16.38
C THR A 2 -10.49 -4.48 -15.06
N ASP A 3 -11.81 -4.60 -15.12
CA ASP A 3 -12.66 -4.76 -13.92
C ASP A 3 -12.29 -6.03 -13.12
N GLU A 4 -11.85 -7.08 -13.82
CA GLU A 4 -11.34 -8.30 -13.21
C GLU A 4 -10.10 -8.03 -12.34
N THR A 5 -9.15 -7.23 -12.81
CA THR A 5 -7.95 -6.87 -12.03
C THR A 5 -8.33 -6.14 -10.74
N LEU A 6 -9.27 -5.19 -10.83
CA LEU A 6 -9.76 -4.46 -9.67
C LEU A 6 -10.50 -5.38 -8.69
N THR A 7 -11.27 -6.33 -9.20
CA THR A 7 -11.97 -7.33 -8.38
C THR A 7 -10.97 -8.21 -7.62
N MET A 8 -9.95 -8.74 -8.29
CA MET A 8 -8.90 -9.53 -7.63
C MET A 8 -8.16 -8.76 -6.54
N LEU A 9 -7.81 -7.48 -6.80
CA LEU A 9 -7.18 -6.62 -5.80
C LEU A 9 -8.10 -6.35 -4.61
N ALA A 10 -9.39 -6.11 -4.87
CA ALA A 10 -10.39 -5.90 -3.83
C ALA A 10 -10.53 -7.14 -2.94
N ASP A 11 -10.54 -8.33 -3.53
CA ASP A 11 -10.67 -9.60 -2.81
C ASP A 11 -9.42 -9.91 -2.00
N ALA A 12 -8.23 -9.72 -2.56
CA ALA A 12 -6.97 -9.87 -1.85
C ALA A 12 -6.90 -8.92 -0.63
N ALA A 13 -7.25 -7.64 -0.83
CA ALA A 13 -7.27 -6.66 0.24
C ALA A 13 -8.35 -6.95 1.29
N ALA A 14 -9.53 -7.43 0.90
CA ALA A 14 -10.59 -7.82 1.84
C ALA A 14 -10.28 -9.12 2.61
N SER A 15 -9.48 -10.01 2.02
CA SER A 15 -8.97 -11.21 2.69
C SER A 15 -7.93 -10.84 3.75
N PHE A 16 -7.00 -9.95 3.40
CA PHE A 16 -5.96 -9.43 4.30
C PHE A 16 -6.52 -8.54 5.41
N ALA A 17 -7.42 -7.61 5.06
CA ALA A 17 -7.91 -6.55 5.94
C ALA A 17 -9.18 -6.96 6.70
N LYS A 18 -9.04 -7.85 7.69
CA LYS A 18 -10.14 -8.19 8.60
C LYS A 18 -10.28 -7.13 9.70
N PRO A 19 -11.50 -6.61 9.97
CA PRO A 19 -11.70 -5.67 11.06
C PRO A 19 -11.30 -6.26 12.41
N ASP A 20 -10.41 -5.58 13.12
CA ASP A 20 -9.96 -5.97 14.46
C ASP A 20 -9.74 -4.72 15.31
N THR A 21 -10.78 -4.32 16.04
CA THR A 21 -10.73 -3.12 16.88
C THR A 21 -9.78 -3.25 18.07
N ALA A 22 -9.48 -4.47 18.53
CA ALA A 22 -8.55 -4.71 19.63
C ALA A 22 -7.11 -4.44 19.15
N ARG A 23 -6.73 -4.99 17.99
CA ARG A 23 -5.43 -4.71 17.34
C ARG A 23 -5.24 -3.22 17.08
N VAL A 24 -6.24 -2.57 16.47
CA VAL A 24 -6.17 -1.13 16.16
C VAL A 24 -5.91 -0.29 17.43
N ARG A 25 -6.59 -0.61 18.54
CA ARG A 25 -6.39 0.09 19.82
C ARG A 25 -5.03 -0.20 20.43
N ALA A 26 -4.58 -1.45 20.40
CA ALA A 26 -3.28 -1.84 20.95
C ALA A 26 -2.13 -1.12 20.23
N VAL A 27 -2.17 -1.09 18.91
CA VAL A 27 -1.11 -0.53 18.07
C VAL A 27 -1.06 1.00 18.12
N ARG A 28 -2.20 1.68 18.32
CA ARG A 28 -2.26 3.14 18.50
C ARG A 28 -1.36 3.67 19.62
N GLY A 29 -1.14 2.87 20.67
CA GLY A 29 -0.27 3.24 21.80
C GLY A 29 1.20 2.86 21.63
N SER A 30 1.59 2.23 20.51
CA SER A 30 2.97 1.82 20.25
C SER A 30 3.84 3.00 19.82
N ALA A 31 5.17 2.82 19.88
CA ALA A 31 6.12 3.85 19.48
C ALA A 31 5.99 4.27 18.01
N ASP A 32 5.65 3.32 17.13
CA ASP A 32 5.52 3.56 15.69
C ASP A 32 4.10 3.94 15.26
N GLY A 33 3.08 3.65 16.09
CA GLY A 33 1.67 3.89 15.79
C GLY A 33 1.05 2.92 14.77
N PHE A 34 1.81 1.95 14.25
CA PHE A 34 1.36 0.86 13.37
C PHE A 34 2.18 -0.42 13.64
N ASP A 35 1.74 -1.56 13.09
CA ASP A 35 2.46 -2.84 13.23
C ASP A 35 3.47 -3.02 12.08
N ARG A 36 4.77 -3.05 12.40
CA ARG A 36 5.83 -3.24 11.41
C ARG A 36 5.78 -4.59 10.69
N ALA A 37 5.27 -5.63 11.34
CA ALA A 37 5.13 -6.94 10.71
C ALA A 37 4.02 -6.90 9.66
N VAL A 38 2.89 -6.25 9.96
CA VAL A 38 1.80 -6.03 8.99
C VAL A 38 2.28 -5.13 7.84
N TRP A 39 3.03 -4.08 8.13
CA TRP A 39 3.66 -3.23 7.10
C TRP A 39 4.54 -4.04 6.15
N LYS A 40 5.40 -4.92 6.69
CA LYS A 40 6.23 -5.82 5.87
C LYS A 40 5.39 -6.78 5.03
N GLN A 41 4.31 -7.33 5.57
CA GLN A 41 3.41 -8.21 4.79
C GLN A 41 2.75 -7.46 3.62
N MET A 42 2.37 -6.20 3.80
CA MET A 42 1.84 -5.37 2.71
C MET A 42 2.89 -5.11 1.62
N ALA A 43 4.17 -4.96 2.00
CA ALA A 43 5.28 -4.89 1.04
C ALA A 43 5.41 -6.21 0.24
N ASP A 44 5.32 -7.35 0.93
CA ASP A 44 5.43 -8.69 0.33
C ASP A 44 4.29 -9.00 -0.65
N LEU A 45 3.12 -8.36 -0.46
CA LEU A 45 1.99 -8.39 -1.39
C LEU A 45 2.18 -7.46 -2.61
N GLY A 46 3.29 -6.71 -2.67
CA GLY A 46 3.61 -5.78 -3.74
C GLY A 46 2.81 -4.48 -3.72
N TRP A 47 2.11 -4.16 -2.63
CA TRP A 47 1.15 -3.07 -2.63
C TRP A 47 1.78 -1.68 -2.76
N TYR A 48 3.06 -1.51 -2.40
CA TYR A 48 3.77 -0.23 -2.54
C TYR A 48 4.25 0.04 -3.97
N ALA A 49 4.36 -1.00 -4.80
CA ALA A 49 4.77 -0.90 -6.19
C ALA A 49 3.59 -0.70 -7.16
N ILE A 50 2.33 -0.74 -6.67
CA ILE A 50 1.11 -0.73 -7.50
C ILE A 50 1.00 0.45 -8.45
N VAL A 51 1.39 1.62 -7.99
CA VAL A 51 1.28 2.88 -8.75
C VAL A 51 2.55 3.27 -9.46
N VAL A 52 3.62 2.51 -9.25
CA VAL A 52 4.93 2.75 -9.81
C VAL A 52 4.95 2.21 -11.23
N PRO A 53 5.46 2.96 -12.23
CA PRO A 53 5.57 2.46 -13.60
C PRO A 53 6.47 1.22 -13.69
N GLU A 54 6.18 0.34 -14.65
CA GLU A 54 7.01 -0.86 -14.93
C GLU A 54 8.46 -0.50 -15.27
N SER A 55 8.70 0.68 -15.88
CA SER A 55 10.05 1.18 -16.16
C SER A 55 10.89 1.51 -14.92
N ALA A 56 10.28 1.47 -13.74
CA ALA A 56 10.91 1.65 -12.44
C ALA A 56 10.62 0.44 -11.52
N ASP A 57 10.53 -0.76 -12.11
CA ASP A 57 10.27 -2.04 -11.42
C ASP A 57 8.95 -2.07 -10.62
N GLY A 58 7.96 -1.28 -11.06
CA GLY A 58 6.61 -1.24 -10.50
C GLY A 58 5.59 -2.08 -11.25
N LEU A 59 4.32 -2.03 -10.81
CA LEU A 59 3.21 -2.78 -11.40
C LEU A 59 2.37 -1.97 -12.40
N GLY A 60 2.54 -0.65 -12.48
CA GLY A 60 1.89 0.21 -13.46
C GLY A 60 0.35 0.26 -13.40
N LEU A 61 -0.27 -0.23 -12.33
CA LEU A 61 -1.73 -0.38 -12.24
C LEU A 61 -2.44 0.95 -11.97
N GLY A 62 -1.72 1.96 -11.48
CA GLY A 62 -2.24 3.32 -11.31
C GLY A 62 -3.15 3.51 -10.09
N LEU A 63 -3.63 4.74 -9.90
CA LEU A 63 -4.28 5.16 -8.66
C LEU A 63 -5.59 4.43 -8.35
N THR A 64 -6.34 4.00 -9.36
CA THR A 64 -7.59 3.25 -9.14
C THR A 64 -7.32 1.92 -8.43
N ALA A 65 -6.27 1.19 -8.82
CA ALA A 65 -5.86 -0.03 -8.13
C ALA A 65 -5.44 0.25 -6.68
N GLY A 66 -4.66 1.30 -6.46
CA GLY A 66 -4.28 1.73 -5.11
C GLY A 66 -5.48 2.14 -4.25
N ALA A 67 -6.45 2.86 -4.82
CA ALA A 67 -7.68 3.27 -4.15
C ALA A 67 -8.58 2.08 -3.79
N THR A 68 -8.62 1.04 -4.63
CA THR A 68 -9.33 -0.21 -4.33
C THR A 68 -8.80 -0.86 -3.06
N ILE A 69 -7.48 -0.97 -2.91
CA ILE A 69 -6.85 -1.52 -1.69
C ILE A 69 -7.10 -0.60 -0.50
N ALA A 70 -6.86 0.70 -0.68
CA ALA A 70 -7.06 1.69 0.38
C ALA A 70 -8.49 1.65 0.93
N SER A 71 -9.50 1.43 0.08
CA SER A 71 -10.90 1.33 0.49
C SER A 71 -11.16 0.13 1.41
N LYS A 72 -10.54 -1.03 1.12
CA LYS A 72 -10.68 -2.22 1.96
C LYS A 72 -9.93 -2.09 3.28
N LEU A 73 -8.73 -1.50 3.26
CA LEU A 73 -7.97 -1.18 4.47
C LEU A 73 -8.71 -0.17 5.35
N GLY A 74 -9.31 0.86 4.74
CA GLY A 74 -10.12 1.86 5.43
C GLY A 74 -11.36 1.26 6.08
N TYR A 75 -12.05 0.35 5.40
CA TYR A 75 -13.19 -0.40 5.97
C TYR A 75 -12.80 -1.16 7.24
N ALA A 76 -11.61 -1.76 7.27
CA ALA A 76 -11.08 -2.48 8.43
C ALA A 76 -10.34 -1.60 9.45
N ALA A 77 -10.29 -0.28 9.21
CA ALA A 77 -9.59 0.71 10.04
C ALA A 77 -8.10 0.36 10.30
N PHE A 78 -7.39 -0.14 9.29
CA PHE A 78 -5.97 -0.49 9.42
C PHE A 78 -5.14 0.75 9.83
N PRO A 79 -4.31 0.64 10.89
CA PRO A 79 -3.48 1.75 11.38
C PRO A 79 -2.25 2.02 10.50
N GLU A 80 -1.88 1.07 9.65
CA GLU A 80 -0.73 1.17 8.77
C GLU A 80 -0.86 2.38 7.81
N PRO A 81 0.21 3.18 7.60
CA PRO A 81 0.15 4.43 6.84
C PRO A 81 0.13 4.19 5.32
N PHE A 82 -0.79 3.35 4.84
CA PHE A 82 -0.85 2.93 3.44
C PHE A 82 -1.02 4.10 2.48
N VAL A 83 -1.99 4.99 2.73
CA VAL A 83 -2.30 6.07 1.80
C VAL A 83 -1.14 7.06 1.70
N SER A 84 -0.63 7.55 2.83
CA SER A 84 0.43 8.56 2.85
C SER A 84 1.80 8.00 2.46
N ALA A 85 2.22 6.89 3.07
CA ALA A 85 3.56 6.33 2.88
C ALA A 85 3.59 5.24 1.80
N GLY A 86 2.62 4.32 1.80
CA GLY A 86 2.64 3.16 0.89
C GLY A 86 2.16 3.46 -0.53
N LEU A 87 1.39 4.53 -0.72
CA LEU A 87 0.75 4.84 -2.00
C LEU A 87 1.21 6.20 -2.55
N MET A 88 1.01 7.28 -1.81
CA MET A 88 1.33 8.63 -2.29
C MET A 88 2.83 8.86 -2.42
N THR A 89 3.65 8.34 -1.49
CA THR A 89 5.11 8.49 -1.56
C THR A 89 5.71 7.85 -2.82
N PRO A 90 5.50 6.56 -3.13
CA PRO A 90 6.00 5.98 -4.37
C PRO A 90 5.39 6.63 -5.62
N TRP A 91 4.11 7.03 -5.59
CA TRP A 91 3.47 7.75 -6.70
C TRP A 91 4.16 9.09 -7.03
N CYS A 92 4.54 9.84 -6.00
CA CYS A 92 5.27 11.11 -6.13
C CYS A 92 6.71 10.88 -6.59
N LEU A 93 7.43 9.94 -5.98
CA LEU A 93 8.83 9.65 -6.31
C LEU A 93 8.98 9.16 -7.75
N ALA A 94 8.06 8.32 -8.23
CA ALA A 94 8.03 7.88 -9.63
C ALA A 94 7.88 9.04 -10.63
N ARG A 95 7.27 10.16 -10.22
CA ARG A 95 7.09 11.37 -11.05
C ARG A 95 8.23 12.37 -10.94
N ALA A 96 9.02 12.28 -9.88
CA ALA A 96 10.21 13.12 -9.70
C ALA A 96 11.38 12.72 -10.61
N GLY A 97 11.26 11.59 -11.32
CA GLY A 97 12.23 11.14 -12.32
C GLY A 97 13.51 10.58 -11.71
N ALA A 98 14.57 10.51 -12.52
CA ALA A 98 15.79 9.75 -12.20
C ALA A 98 16.46 10.11 -10.86
N ARG A 99 16.36 11.37 -10.41
CA ARG A 99 16.93 11.81 -9.13
C ARG A 99 16.29 11.14 -7.91
N ALA A 100 15.04 10.71 -8.04
CA ALA A 100 14.31 10.05 -6.98
C ALA A 100 14.42 8.52 -7.04
N ALA A 101 15.07 7.93 -8.05
CA ALA A 101 15.14 6.48 -8.23
C ALA A 101 15.67 5.73 -6.99
N PRO A 102 16.73 6.20 -6.28
CA PRO A 102 17.19 5.53 -5.06
C PRO A 102 16.15 5.55 -3.93
N LEU A 103 15.42 6.66 -3.79
CA LEU A 103 14.37 6.80 -2.79
C LEU A 103 13.14 5.96 -3.16
N LEU A 104 12.81 5.88 -4.44
CA LEU A 104 11.71 5.08 -4.95
C LEU A 104 11.94 3.60 -4.62
N ALA A 105 13.13 3.08 -4.95
CA ALA A 105 13.51 1.70 -4.63
C ALA A 105 13.44 1.41 -3.11
N ALA A 106 13.83 2.37 -2.27
CA ALA A 106 13.82 2.23 -0.82
C ALA A 106 12.41 2.19 -0.19
N VAL A 107 11.38 2.71 -0.87
CA VAL A 107 10.00 2.71 -0.35
C VAL A 107 9.11 1.62 -0.95
N THR A 108 9.57 0.99 -2.03
CA THR A 108 8.84 -0.10 -2.70
C THR A 108 9.37 -1.50 -2.37
N GLY A 109 10.58 -1.61 -1.82
CA GLY A 109 11.26 -2.88 -1.48
C GLY A 109 11.37 -3.14 0.02
#